data_AF-A0A975M001-F1
#
_entry.id   AF-A0A975M001-F1
#
_cell.length_a   1.000
_cell.length_b   1.000
_cell.length_c   1.000
_cell.angle_alpha   90.00
_cell.angle_beta   90.00
_cell.angle_gamma   90.00
#
_symmetry.space_group_name_H-M   'P 1'
#
loop_
_entity.id
_entity.type
_entity.pdbx_description
1 polymer ?
#
loop_
_entity_poly.entity_id
_entity_poly.type
_entity_poly.pdbx_seq_one_letter_code
_entity_poly.pdbx_strand_id
1 'polypeptide(L)'
;MFRKIKVLLETSLFKTATIFTGANIISKSIPFLLLPILTRYLTPADYGIVSMFALVVSVLVSLVGVNTHGAIARNYYDKNKKELKIYISSTFVILIYSVLLISLLFIIIGKLIATLVSLPLIMLWIALAIAIAQYIQSVTLVLWQVQKKAFSYGVYNISKSFINVILSIIFVVVLSFSWQGRIYAQLITALLFIIVSIIVLKKNKWIGMEIDKCDLKDALKFGLPLIPHIIGAILITMIDRFFITYYSGVA
;
A
#
# COMPACT_ATOMS: atom_id res chain seq x y z
N MET A 1 22.23 19.74 29.17
CA MET A 1 21.30 18.78 28.51
C MET A 1 20.28 19.48 27.60
N PHE A 2 19.50 20.44 28.12
CA PHE A 2 18.47 21.17 27.35
C PHE A 2 18.95 21.92 26.09
N ARG A 3 20.18 22.46 26.10
CA ARG A 3 20.75 23.16 24.93
C ARG A 3 21.05 22.23 23.75
N LYS A 4 21.46 20.97 24.01
CA LYS A 4 21.64 19.95 22.95
C LYS A 4 20.30 19.50 22.35
N ILE A 5 19.26 19.41 23.18
CA ILE A 5 17.89 19.11 22.72
C ILE A 5 17.36 20.23 21.82
N LYS A 6 17.55 21.50 22.21
CA LYS A 6 17.13 22.65 21.39
C LYS A 6 17.83 22.71 20.03
N VAL A 7 19.13 22.41 20.00
CA VAL A 7 19.90 22.31 18.75
C VAL A 7 19.44 21.14 17.87
N LEU A 8 19.10 19.99 18.46
CA LEU A 8 18.51 18.85 17.72
C LEU A 8 17.13 19.21 17.13
N LEU A 9 16.27 19.90 17.88
CA LEU A 9 14.95 20.37 17.45
C LEU A 9 15.03 21.36 16.27
N GLU A 10 16.12 22.11 16.14
CA GLU A 10 16.32 23.11 15.08
C GLU A 10 16.92 22.53 13.79
N THR A 11 17.39 21.28 13.80
CA THR A 11 17.95 20.65 12.60
C THR A 11 16.89 20.43 11.51
N SER A 12 17.30 20.57 10.25
CA SER A 12 16.44 20.30 9.08
C SER A 12 15.88 18.87 9.09
N LEU A 13 16.61 17.93 9.68
CA LEU A 13 16.20 16.53 9.87
C LEU A 13 15.02 16.42 10.84
N PHE A 14 15.11 17.06 12.01
CA PHE A 14 14.02 17.02 13.00
C PHE A 14 12.74 17.63 12.43
N LYS A 15 12.79 18.82 11.83
CA LYS A 15 11.62 19.45 11.18
C LYS A 15 10.98 18.54 10.14
N THR A 16 11.79 17.94 9.28
CA THR A 16 11.31 17.04 8.22
C THR A 16 10.68 15.77 8.80
N ALA A 17 11.30 15.18 9.82
CA ALA A 17 10.77 14.01 10.53
C ALA A 17 9.44 14.33 11.22
N THR A 18 9.32 15.47 11.91
CA THR A 18 8.07 15.88 12.56
C THR A 18 6.93 16.04 11.54
N ILE A 19 7.20 16.63 10.38
CA ILE A 19 6.17 16.78 9.33
C ILE A 19 5.75 15.42 8.77
N PHE A 20 6.69 14.53 8.45
CA PHE A 20 6.37 13.18 7.96
C PHE A 20 5.60 12.37 8.99
N THR A 21 6.01 12.40 10.26
CA THR A 21 5.33 11.70 11.35
C THR A 21 3.94 12.27 11.57
N GLY A 22 3.79 13.60 11.66
CA GLY A 22 2.50 14.26 11.80
C GLY A 22 1.55 13.92 10.65
N ALA A 23 2.03 13.96 9.40
CA ALA A 23 1.25 13.56 8.24
C ALA A 23 0.80 12.09 8.29
N ASN A 24 1.66 11.19 8.76
CA ASN A 24 1.32 9.78 8.92
C ASN A 24 0.30 9.57 10.04
N ILE A 25 0.45 10.25 11.17
CA ILE A 25 -0.52 10.20 12.28
C ILE A 25 -1.88 10.67 11.77
N ILE A 26 -1.96 11.86 11.19
CA ILE A 26 -3.23 12.42 10.67
C ILE A 26 -3.84 11.47 9.64
N SER A 27 -3.07 11.02 8.65
CA SER A 27 -3.61 10.16 7.59
C SER A 27 -4.08 8.80 8.11
N LYS A 28 -3.52 8.27 9.21
CA LYS A 28 -3.98 7.04 9.88
C LYS A 28 -5.09 7.26 10.92
N SER A 29 -5.20 8.47 11.48
CA SER A 29 -6.28 8.82 12.41
C SER A 29 -7.62 8.96 11.70
N ILE A 30 -7.66 9.46 10.46
CA ILE A 30 -8.93 9.63 9.72
C ILE A 30 -9.68 8.29 9.55
N PRO A 31 -9.07 7.18 9.09
CA PRO A 31 -9.76 5.89 8.98
C PRO A 31 -10.07 5.27 10.34
N PHE A 32 -9.30 5.59 11.38
CA PHE A 32 -9.63 5.18 12.75
C PHE A 32 -10.91 5.86 13.25
N LEU A 33 -11.08 7.16 12.98
CA LEU A 33 -12.32 7.89 13.31
C LEU A 33 -13.52 7.45 12.47
N LEU A 34 -13.30 6.84 11.31
CA LEU A 34 -14.35 6.21 10.52
C LEU A 34 -14.85 4.90 11.14
N LEU A 35 -14.06 4.24 11.99
CA LEU A 35 -14.41 2.93 12.56
C LEU A 35 -15.73 2.94 13.35
N PRO A 36 -15.98 3.86 14.31
CA PRO A 36 -17.26 3.90 15.03
C PRO A 36 -18.49 4.07 14.13
N ILE A 37 -18.31 4.80 13.01
CA ILE A 37 -19.38 4.96 12.02
C ILE A 37 -19.59 3.62 11.33
N LEU A 38 -18.55 3.00 10.79
CA LEU A 38 -18.67 1.71 10.09
C LEU A 38 -19.27 0.63 10.97
N THR A 39 -18.89 0.54 12.25
CA THR A 39 -19.42 -0.47 13.18
C THR A 39 -20.90 -0.27 13.53
N ARG A 40 -21.48 0.90 13.27
CA ARG A 40 -22.93 1.13 13.43
C ARG A 40 -23.73 0.65 12.22
N TYR A 41 -23.13 0.64 11.03
CA TYR A 41 -23.81 0.30 9.77
C TYR A 41 -23.44 -1.08 9.22
N LEU A 42 -22.30 -1.65 9.63
CA LEU A 42 -21.83 -2.97 9.21
C LEU A 42 -22.05 -3.98 10.33
N THR A 43 -22.53 -5.16 9.96
CA THR A 43 -22.59 -6.29 10.90
C THR A 43 -21.18 -6.81 11.22
N PRO A 44 -20.99 -7.59 12.30
CA PRO A 44 -19.71 -8.23 12.59
C PRO A 44 -19.18 -9.08 11.43
N ALA A 45 -20.08 -9.78 10.72
CA ALA A 45 -19.72 -10.58 9.55
C ALA A 45 -19.20 -9.72 8.39
N ASP A 46 -19.88 -8.61 8.09
CA ASP A 46 -19.48 -7.66 7.06
C ASP A 46 -18.12 -7.03 7.38
N TYR A 47 -17.90 -6.68 8.65
CA TYR A 47 -16.61 -6.16 9.10
C TYR A 47 -15.50 -7.23 8.99
N GLY A 48 -15.83 -8.50 9.26
CA GLY A 48 -14.96 -9.64 9.00
C GLY A 48 -14.46 -9.67 7.56
N ILE A 49 -15.38 -9.55 6.59
CA ILE A 49 -15.07 -9.50 5.15
C ILE A 49 -14.16 -8.31 4.82
N VAL A 50 -14.47 -7.10 5.29
CA VAL A 50 -13.65 -5.90 5.07
C VAL A 50 -12.23 -6.08 5.62
N SER A 51 -12.10 -6.65 6.82
CA SER A 51 -10.81 -6.88 7.45
C SER A 51 -9.97 -7.92 6.70
N MET A 52 -10.62 -8.99 6.22
CA MET A 52 -9.98 -10.04 5.45
C MET A 52 -9.52 -9.52 4.09
N PHE A 53 -10.37 -8.73 3.43
CA PHE A 53 -10.02 -8.06 2.19
C PHE A 53 -8.81 -7.13 2.36
N ALA A 54 -8.77 -6.33 3.44
CA ALA A 54 -7.63 -5.45 3.72
C ALA A 54 -6.33 -6.24 3.94
N LEU A 55 -6.40 -7.39 4.59
CA LEU A 55 -5.26 -8.31 4.75
C LEU A 55 -4.79 -8.81 3.39
N VAL A 56 -5.70 -9.31 2.55
CA VAL A 56 -5.37 -9.78 1.19
C VAL A 56 -4.71 -8.66 0.37
N VAL A 57 -5.24 -7.44 0.40
CA VAL A 57 -4.61 -6.28 -0.26
C VAL A 57 -3.20 -6.04 0.27
N SER A 58 -2.98 -6.09 1.59
CA SER A 58 -1.65 -5.89 2.20
C SER A 58 -0.63 -6.94 1.74
N VAL A 59 -1.05 -8.21 1.65
CA VAL A 59 -0.20 -9.28 1.11
C VAL A 59 0.13 -9.00 -0.35
N LEU A 60 -0.89 -8.67 -1.16
CA LEU A 60 -0.70 -8.41 -2.58
C LEU A 60 0.20 -7.20 -2.82
N VAL A 61 0.06 -6.10 -2.08
CA VAL A 61 0.96 -4.92 -2.19
C VAL A 61 2.41 -5.30 -1.96
N SER A 62 2.66 -6.25 -1.07
CA SER A 62 4.01 -6.71 -0.74
C SER A 62 4.59 -7.63 -1.82
N LEU A 63 3.75 -8.46 -2.43
CA LEU A 63 4.17 -9.37 -3.51
C LEU A 63 4.32 -8.64 -4.85
N VAL A 64 3.41 -7.71 -5.12
CA VAL A 64 3.38 -6.87 -6.32
C VAL A 64 4.59 -5.94 -6.30
N GLY A 65 5.48 -6.10 -7.28
CA GLY A 65 6.75 -5.37 -7.35
C GLY A 65 7.77 -5.78 -6.28
N VAL A 66 7.55 -6.86 -5.52
CA VAL A 66 8.53 -7.51 -4.63
C VAL A 66 9.23 -6.52 -3.67
N ASN A 67 8.49 -5.59 -3.05
CA ASN A 67 9.03 -4.53 -2.17
C ASN A 67 10.17 -3.68 -2.76
N THR A 68 10.30 -3.61 -4.08
CA THR A 68 11.39 -2.86 -4.72
C THR A 68 11.29 -1.35 -4.53
N HIS A 69 10.14 -0.83 -4.07
CA HIS A 69 9.99 0.56 -3.65
C HIS A 69 10.97 0.94 -2.51
N GLY A 70 11.33 0.01 -1.61
CA GLY A 70 12.36 0.24 -0.60
C GLY A 70 13.78 0.32 -1.20
N ALA A 71 14.03 -0.46 -2.25
CA ALA A 71 15.30 -0.46 -2.97
C ALA A 71 15.56 0.87 -3.70
N ILE A 72 14.49 1.53 -4.18
CA ILE A 72 14.54 2.88 -4.76
C ILE A 72 15.07 3.89 -3.73
N ALA A 73 14.64 3.79 -2.46
CA ALA A 73 15.08 4.72 -1.42
C ALA A 73 16.59 4.65 -1.19
N ARG A 74 17.14 3.44 -1.17
CA ARG A 74 18.59 3.19 -1.06
C ARG A 74 19.33 3.70 -2.29
N ASN A 75 18.93 3.25 -3.48
CA ASN A 75 19.61 3.58 -4.73
C ASN A 75 19.49 5.06 -5.12
N TYR A 76 18.55 5.82 -4.52
CA TYR A 76 18.43 7.27 -4.75
C TYR A 76 19.72 8.04 -4.41
N TYR A 77 20.46 7.60 -3.39
CA TYR A 77 21.69 8.29 -2.95
C TYR A 77 22.92 7.85 -3.73
N ASP A 78 22.90 6.65 -4.30
CA ASP A 78 24.03 6.05 -5.00
C ASP A 78 24.00 6.33 -6.51
N LYS A 79 22.82 6.62 -7.08
CA LYS A 79 22.61 6.78 -8.52
C LYS A 79 22.35 8.23 -8.93
N ASN A 80 22.90 8.61 -10.07
CA ASN A 80 22.57 9.90 -10.70
C ASN A 80 21.15 9.91 -11.25
N LYS A 81 20.62 11.09 -11.61
CA LYS A 81 19.23 11.23 -12.10
C LYS A 81 18.88 10.29 -13.27
N LYS A 82 19.80 10.07 -14.21
CA LYS A 82 19.58 9.17 -15.36
C LYS A 82 19.53 7.71 -14.93
N GLU A 83 20.49 7.27 -14.12
CA GLU A 83 20.57 5.91 -13.59
C GLU A 83 19.38 5.60 -12.68
N LEU A 84 18.96 6.54 -11.83
CA LEU A 84 17.78 6.40 -10.98
C LEU A 84 16.50 6.22 -11.83
N LYS A 85 16.40 6.97 -12.94
CA LYS A 85 15.27 6.83 -13.88
C LYS A 85 15.24 5.44 -14.51
N ILE A 86 16.39 4.90 -14.91
CA ILE A 86 16.51 3.52 -15.42
C ILE A 86 16.12 2.52 -14.32
N TYR A 87 16.64 2.70 -13.10
CA TYR A 87 16.33 1.84 -11.95
C TYR A 87 14.83 1.79 -11.65
N ILE A 88 14.17 2.95 -11.56
CA ILE A 88 12.71 3.04 -11.33
C ILE A 88 11.96 2.34 -12.47
N SER A 89 12.39 2.50 -13.72
CA SER A 89 11.78 1.84 -14.88
C SER A 89 11.95 0.31 -14.79
N SER A 90 13.12 -0.18 -14.38
CA SER A 90 13.35 -1.59 -14.06
C SER A 90 12.41 -2.10 -12.96
N THR A 91 12.15 -1.31 -11.91
CA THR A 91 11.17 -1.73 -10.87
C THR A 91 9.74 -1.85 -11.40
N PHE A 92 9.34 -1.02 -12.37
CA PHE A 92 8.04 -1.15 -13.03
C PHE A 92 7.94 -2.38 -13.92
N VAL A 93 9.06 -2.84 -14.49
CA VAL A 93 9.11 -4.12 -15.21
C VAL A 93 8.90 -5.28 -14.23
N ILE A 94 9.55 -5.26 -13.05
CA ILE A 94 9.32 -6.25 -11.99
C ILE A 94 7.85 -6.26 -11.57
N LEU A 95 7.25 -5.06 -11.42
CA LEU A 95 5.82 -4.92 -11.14
C LEU A 95 4.98 -5.67 -12.19
N ILE A 96 5.19 -5.41 -13.49
CA ILE A 96 4.42 -6.06 -14.57
C ILE A 96 4.56 -7.59 -14.50
N TYR A 97 5.78 -8.12 -14.39
CA TYR A 97 5.99 -9.57 -14.29
C TYR A 97 5.35 -10.18 -13.04
N SER A 98 5.46 -9.52 -11.89
CA SER A 98 4.82 -9.99 -10.65
C SER A 98 3.30 -10.01 -10.77
N VAL A 99 2.70 -9.02 -11.41
CA VAL A 99 1.24 -8.95 -11.66
C VAL A 99 0.80 -10.07 -12.60
N LEU A 100 1.54 -10.33 -13.68
CA LEU A 100 1.24 -11.42 -14.60
C LEU A 100 1.30 -12.77 -13.88
N LEU A 101 2.32 -12.99 -13.05
CA LEU A 101 2.46 -14.22 -12.28
C LEU A 101 1.30 -14.40 -11.29
N ILE A 102 0.96 -13.35 -10.52
CA ILE A 102 -0.16 -13.41 -9.56
C ILE A 102 -1.50 -13.60 -10.28
N SER A 103 -1.70 -12.94 -11.42
CA SER A 103 -2.90 -13.10 -12.25
C SER A 103 -3.04 -14.53 -12.76
N LEU A 104 -1.93 -15.14 -13.20
CA LEU A 104 -1.91 -16.54 -13.63
C LEU A 104 -2.26 -17.47 -12.46
N LEU A 105 -1.70 -17.23 -11.26
CA LEU A 105 -2.07 -17.97 -10.05
C LEU A 105 -3.56 -17.83 -9.72
N PHE A 106 -4.14 -16.64 -9.85
CA PHE A 106 -5.58 -16.43 -9.62
C PHE A 106 -6.46 -17.16 -10.65
N ILE A 107 -6.00 -17.32 -11.88
CA ILE A 107 -6.74 -18.11 -12.88
C ILE A 107 -6.71 -19.60 -12.52
N ILE A 108 -5.56 -20.12 -12.07
CA ILE A 108 -5.37 -21.56 -11.80
C ILE A 108 -6.00 -21.95 -10.46
N ILE A 109 -5.68 -21.23 -9.38
CA ILE A 109 -6.06 -21.58 -8.00
C ILE A 109 -6.91 -20.51 -7.30
N GLY A 110 -7.36 -19.46 -8.00
CA GLY A 110 -8.10 -18.36 -7.37
C GLY A 110 -9.40 -18.78 -6.72
N LYS A 111 -10.09 -19.81 -7.22
CA LYS A 111 -11.28 -20.38 -6.57
C LYS A 111 -10.94 -20.98 -5.20
N LEU A 112 -9.84 -21.74 -5.11
CA LEU A 112 -9.34 -22.28 -3.84
C LEU A 112 -9.00 -21.16 -2.87
N ILE A 113 -8.26 -20.15 -3.34
CA ILE A 113 -7.88 -18.99 -2.53
C ILE A 113 -9.13 -18.27 -2.02
N ALA A 114 -10.10 -17.98 -2.91
CA ALA A 114 -11.36 -17.32 -2.60
C ALA A 114 -12.14 -18.05 -1.49
N THR A 115 -12.23 -19.37 -1.56
CA THR A 115 -12.84 -20.19 -0.51
C THR A 115 -12.05 -20.12 0.80
N LEU A 116 -10.72 -20.25 0.75
CA LEU A 116 -9.86 -20.17 1.94
C LEU A 116 -9.98 -18.83 2.66
N VAL A 117 -10.07 -17.73 1.91
CA VAL A 117 -10.20 -16.40 2.49
C VAL A 117 -11.65 -15.98 2.74
N SER A 118 -12.63 -16.83 2.41
CA SER A 118 -14.07 -16.52 2.48
C SER A 118 -14.44 -15.22 1.76
N LEU A 119 -13.83 -14.95 0.60
CA LEU A 119 -14.13 -13.79 -0.25
C LEU A 119 -14.58 -14.24 -1.64
N PRO A 120 -15.52 -13.52 -2.29
CA PRO A 120 -15.85 -13.77 -3.68
C PRO A 120 -14.63 -13.64 -4.59
N LEU A 121 -14.52 -14.49 -5.61
CA LEU A 121 -13.39 -14.49 -6.56
C LEU A 121 -13.12 -13.11 -7.19
N ILE A 122 -14.19 -12.36 -7.51
CA ILE A 122 -14.07 -11.01 -8.05
C ILE A 122 -13.33 -10.04 -7.13
N MET A 123 -13.42 -10.25 -5.81
CA MET A 123 -12.74 -9.41 -4.82
C MET A 123 -11.23 -9.63 -4.85
N LEU A 124 -10.73 -10.81 -5.24
CA LEU A 124 -9.29 -11.01 -5.42
C LEU A 124 -8.74 -10.13 -6.54
N TRP A 125 -9.46 -10.02 -7.66
CA TRP A 125 -9.08 -9.15 -8.77
C TRP A 125 -9.14 -7.66 -8.40
N ILE A 126 -10.16 -7.25 -7.64
CA ILE A 126 -10.24 -5.89 -7.10
C ILE A 126 -9.07 -5.62 -6.14
N ALA A 127 -8.73 -6.56 -5.27
CA ALA A 127 -7.60 -6.45 -4.36
C ALA A 127 -6.27 -6.32 -5.12
N LEU A 128 -6.09 -7.08 -6.21
CA LEU A 128 -4.93 -6.97 -7.09
C LEU A 128 -4.84 -5.60 -7.76
N ALA A 129 -5.97 -5.08 -8.28
CA ALA A 129 -6.00 -3.73 -8.86
C ALA A 129 -5.63 -2.64 -7.84
N ILE A 130 -6.15 -2.75 -6.61
CA ILE A 130 -5.77 -1.86 -5.50
C ILE A 130 -4.29 -2.00 -5.17
N ALA A 131 -3.75 -3.22 -5.16
CA ALA A 131 -2.35 -3.48 -4.84
C ALA A 131 -1.40 -2.85 -5.87
N ILE A 132 -1.70 -3.00 -7.16
CA ILE A 132 -0.97 -2.34 -8.25
C ILE A 132 -0.96 -0.83 -8.05
N ALA A 133 -2.15 -0.25 -7.83
CA ALA A 133 -2.27 1.19 -7.59
C ALA A 133 -1.41 1.61 -6.38
N GLN A 134 -1.55 0.94 -5.24
CA GLN A 134 -0.80 1.27 -4.04
C GLN A 134 0.71 1.14 -4.23
N TYR A 135 1.21 0.15 -4.99
CA TYR A 135 2.63 0.05 -5.28
C TYR A 135 3.16 1.31 -6.01
N ILE A 136 2.48 1.77 -7.06
CA ILE A 136 2.89 2.99 -7.80
C ILE A 136 2.84 4.23 -6.89
N GLN A 137 1.84 4.30 -6.01
CA GLN A 137 1.73 5.36 -5.02
C GLN A 137 2.91 5.32 -4.03
N SER A 138 3.31 4.13 -3.57
CA SER A 138 4.46 3.94 -2.69
C SER A 138 5.77 4.39 -3.33
N VAL A 139 5.99 4.12 -4.62
CA VAL A 139 7.16 4.65 -5.35
C VAL A 139 7.20 6.18 -5.30
N THR A 140 6.05 6.83 -5.54
CA THR A 140 5.96 8.31 -5.49
C THR A 140 6.23 8.85 -4.08
N LEU A 141 5.65 8.21 -3.06
CA LEU A 141 5.82 8.59 -1.66
C LEU A 141 7.28 8.43 -1.22
N VAL A 142 7.94 7.33 -1.58
CA VAL A 142 9.36 7.09 -1.31
C VAL A 142 10.22 8.17 -1.97
N LEU A 143 9.95 8.54 -3.22
CA LEU A 143 10.70 9.59 -3.92
C LEU A 143 10.55 10.95 -3.26
N TRP A 144 9.35 11.31 -2.79
CA TRP A 144 9.16 12.52 -1.97
C TRP A 144 9.85 12.43 -0.62
N GLN A 145 9.90 11.25 0.00
CA GLN A 145 10.58 11.04 1.26
C GLN A 145 12.09 11.27 1.15
N VAL A 146 12.76 10.64 0.18
CA VAL A 146 14.22 10.80 -0.03
C VAL A 146 14.59 12.20 -0.53
N GLN A 147 13.68 12.88 -1.23
CA GLN A 147 13.80 14.30 -1.61
C GLN A 147 13.46 15.27 -0.47
N LYS A 148 13.07 14.77 0.70
CA LYS A 148 12.62 15.59 1.85
C LYS A 148 11.43 16.52 1.52
N LYS A 149 10.60 16.16 0.54
CA LYS A 149 9.37 16.87 0.15
C LYS A 149 8.21 16.50 1.07
N ALA A 150 8.35 16.82 2.35
CA ALA A 150 7.40 16.44 3.39
C ALA A 150 5.99 17.01 3.17
N PHE A 151 5.88 18.23 2.62
CA PHE A 151 4.59 18.84 2.31
C PHE A 151 3.82 18.06 1.24
N SER A 152 4.44 17.74 0.11
CA SER A 152 3.80 16.96 -0.97
C SER A 152 3.38 15.57 -0.48
N TYR A 153 4.25 14.90 0.30
CA TYR A 153 3.92 13.63 0.94
C TYR A 153 2.70 13.74 1.85
N GLY A 154 2.69 14.77 2.71
CA GLY A 154 1.62 14.96 3.69
C GLY A 154 0.29 15.26 3.05
N VAL A 155 0.24 16.24 2.14
CA VAL A 155 -0.97 16.58 1.38
C VAL A 155 -1.50 15.35 0.65
N TYR A 156 -0.62 14.58 0.01
CA TYR A 156 -1.03 13.38 -0.72
C TYR A 156 -1.69 12.33 0.19
N ASN A 157 -1.04 11.95 1.29
CA ASN A 157 -1.57 10.91 2.18
C ASN A 157 -2.82 11.35 2.94
N ILE A 158 -2.86 12.61 3.39
CA ILE A 158 -4.03 13.17 4.08
C ILE A 158 -5.21 13.25 3.12
N SER A 159 -5.04 13.81 1.92
CA SER A 159 -6.10 13.88 0.91
C SER A 159 -6.59 12.50 0.47
N LYS A 160 -5.69 11.53 0.31
CA LYS A 160 -6.05 10.14 0.00
C LYS A 160 -6.92 9.54 1.08
N SER A 161 -6.51 9.70 2.34
CA SER A 161 -7.26 9.16 3.47
C SER A 161 -8.62 9.83 3.63
N PHE A 162 -8.66 11.16 3.48
CA PHE A 162 -9.89 11.95 3.55
C PHE A 162 -10.90 11.57 2.47
N ILE A 163 -10.47 11.50 1.20
CA ILE A 163 -11.32 11.08 0.08
C ILE A 163 -11.81 9.64 0.29
N ASN A 164 -10.95 8.76 0.78
CA ASN A 164 -11.33 7.38 1.08
C ASN A 164 -12.46 7.30 2.12
N VAL A 165 -12.36 8.10 3.18
CA VAL A 165 -13.37 8.15 4.23
C VAL A 165 -14.68 8.76 3.72
N ILE A 166 -14.62 9.87 2.97
CA ILE A 166 -15.82 10.47 2.36
C ILE A 166 -16.54 9.46 1.46
N LEU A 167 -15.82 8.83 0.54
CA LEU A 167 -16.41 7.83 -0.37
C LEU A 167 -16.96 6.64 0.41
N SER A 168 -16.30 6.23 1.49
CA SER A 168 -16.80 5.13 2.33
C SER A 168 -18.09 5.50 3.04
N ILE A 169 -18.20 6.73 3.56
CA ILE A 169 -19.44 7.21 4.18
C ILE A 169 -20.55 7.29 3.12
N ILE A 170 -20.28 7.84 1.95
CA ILE A 170 -21.28 7.94 0.87
C ILE A 170 -21.78 6.53 0.48
N PHE A 171 -20.88 5.58 0.25
CA PHE A 171 -21.29 4.25 -0.21
C PHE A 171 -21.93 3.41 0.89
N VAL A 172 -21.42 3.49 2.13
CA VAL A 172 -21.93 2.65 3.23
C VAL A 172 -23.19 3.24 3.85
N VAL A 173 -23.22 4.56 4.08
CA VAL A 173 -24.32 5.22 4.79
C VAL A 173 -25.41 5.70 3.84
N VAL A 174 -25.04 6.39 2.75
CA VAL A 174 -26.03 7.04 1.86
C VAL A 174 -26.61 6.06 0.84
N LEU A 175 -25.75 5.25 0.21
CA LEU A 175 -26.19 4.24 -0.78
C LEU A 175 -26.57 2.90 -0.13
N SER A 176 -26.39 2.77 1.19
CA SER A 176 -26.68 1.56 1.96
C SER A 176 -26.01 0.29 1.40
N PHE A 177 -24.85 0.42 0.75
CA PHE A 177 -24.02 -0.74 0.44
C PHE A 177 -23.37 -1.23 1.73
N SER A 178 -23.38 -2.54 1.97
CA SER A 178 -22.73 -3.13 3.14
C SER A 178 -21.19 -3.09 2.99
N TRP A 179 -20.50 -4.20 3.23
CA TRP A 179 -19.04 -4.31 3.11
C TRP A 179 -18.51 -3.91 1.72
N GLN A 180 -19.30 -4.10 0.66
CA GLN A 180 -18.92 -3.74 -0.72
C GLN A 180 -18.68 -2.23 -0.85
N GLY A 181 -19.47 -1.41 -0.16
CA GLY A 181 -19.32 0.05 -0.20
C GLY A 181 -17.93 0.50 0.26
N ARG A 182 -17.41 -0.13 1.33
CA ARG A 182 -16.06 0.14 1.84
C ARG A 182 -14.98 -0.29 0.85
N ILE A 183 -15.14 -1.43 0.17
CA ILE A 183 -14.19 -1.92 -0.83
C ILE A 183 -14.19 -1.04 -2.07
N TYR A 184 -15.36 -0.67 -2.60
CA TYR A 184 -15.45 0.21 -3.76
C TYR A 184 -14.89 1.61 -3.46
N ALA A 185 -15.09 2.14 -2.26
CA ALA A 185 -14.45 3.39 -1.85
C ALA A 185 -12.91 3.28 -1.87
N GLN A 186 -12.34 2.15 -1.41
CA GLN A 186 -10.91 1.90 -1.50
C GLN A 186 -10.43 1.78 -2.96
N LEU A 187 -11.16 1.07 -3.81
CA LEU A 187 -10.85 0.94 -5.23
C LEU A 187 -10.84 2.30 -5.93
N ILE A 188 -11.91 3.08 -5.81
CA ILE A 188 -12.02 4.39 -6.45
C ILE A 188 -10.93 5.33 -5.93
N THR A 189 -10.67 5.34 -4.62
CA THR A 189 -9.56 6.14 -4.07
C THR A 189 -8.22 5.70 -4.67
N ALA A 190 -7.97 4.39 -4.76
CA ALA A 190 -6.73 3.87 -5.33
C ALA A 190 -6.57 4.27 -6.80
N LEU A 191 -7.66 4.22 -7.59
CA LEU A 191 -7.69 4.64 -8.99
C LEU A 191 -7.55 6.15 -9.18
N LEU A 192 -8.08 6.98 -8.28
CA LEU A 192 -7.86 8.43 -8.35
C LEU A 192 -6.40 8.77 -8.05
N PHE A 193 -5.83 8.16 -7.01
CA PHE A 193 -4.49 8.50 -6.55
C PHE A 193 -3.37 7.87 -7.36
N ILE A 194 -3.59 6.72 -8.03
CA ILE A 194 -2.64 6.20 -9.02
C ILE A 194 -2.48 7.17 -10.21
N ILE A 195 -3.57 7.83 -10.65
CA ILE A 195 -3.51 8.83 -11.73
C ILE A 195 -2.63 10.01 -11.29
N VAL A 196 -2.84 10.52 -10.07
CA VAL A 196 -2.01 11.58 -9.48
C VAL A 196 -0.54 11.16 -9.41
N SER A 197 -0.25 9.94 -8.94
CA SER A 197 1.12 9.40 -8.91
C SER A 197 1.73 9.35 -10.31
N ILE A 198 1.04 8.82 -11.31
CA ILE A 198 1.56 8.73 -12.69
C ILE A 198 1.88 10.13 -13.24
N ILE A 199 1.01 11.12 -13.00
CA ILE A 199 1.24 12.51 -13.42
C ILE A 199 2.52 13.06 -12.76
N VAL A 200 2.69 12.84 -11.45
CA VAL A 200 3.88 13.28 -10.70
C VAL A 200 5.15 12.61 -11.22
N LEU A 201 5.12 11.30 -11.43
CA LEU A 201 6.27 10.53 -11.92
C LEU A 201 6.69 10.99 -13.33
N LYS A 202 5.71 11.25 -14.22
CA LYS A 202 5.96 11.79 -15.56
C LYS A 202 6.49 13.23 -15.52
N LYS A 203 5.88 14.12 -14.74
CA LYS A 203 6.30 15.53 -14.59
C LYS A 203 7.75 15.65 -14.12
N ASN A 204 8.17 14.79 -13.20
CA ASN A 204 9.55 14.78 -12.69
C ASN A 204 10.54 13.96 -13.55
N LYS A 205 10.09 13.39 -14.68
CA LYS A 205 10.89 12.57 -15.61
C LYS A 205 11.57 11.37 -14.94
N TRP A 206 10.95 10.77 -13.92
CA TRP A 206 11.47 9.59 -13.22
C TRP A 206 11.21 8.27 -13.94
N ILE A 207 10.37 8.28 -14.98
CA ILE A 207 10.08 7.09 -15.80
C ILE A 207 10.74 7.24 -17.18
N GLY A 208 11.42 6.19 -17.62
CA GLY A 208 12.02 6.07 -18.95
C GLY A 208 11.64 4.77 -19.65
N MET A 209 12.11 4.61 -20.88
CA MET A 209 11.99 3.37 -21.66
C MET A 209 13.25 2.49 -21.53
N GLU A 210 14.35 3.06 -21.05
CA GLU A 210 15.60 2.33 -20.81
C GLU A 210 15.47 1.45 -19.56
N ILE A 211 15.87 0.19 -19.68
CA ILE A 211 15.84 -0.82 -18.62
C ILE A 211 17.22 -1.48 -18.57
N ASP A 212 17.73 -1.72 -17.38
CA ASP A 212 18.98 -2.44 -17.16
C ASP A 212 18.74 -3.75 -16.38
N LYS A 213 19.33 -4.83 -16.89
CA LYS A 213 19.30 -6.16 -16.26
C LYS A 213 20.03 -6.17 -14.92
N CYS A 214 21.10 -5.38 -14.78
CA CYS A 214 21.82 -5.27 -13.51
C CYS A 214 20.92 -4.66 -12.43
N ASP A 215 20.19 -3.60 -12.78
CA ASP A 215 19.24 -2.94 -11.88
C ASP A 215 18.04 -3.83 -11.53
N LEU A 216 17.54 -4.62 -12.49
CA LEU A 216 16.52 -5.64 -12.21
C LEU A 216 17.00 -6.65 -11.16
N LYS A 217 18.22 -7.15 -11.31
CA LYS A 217 18.81 -8.13 -10.39
C LYS A 217 19.08 -7.53 -9.01
N ASP A 218 19.57 -6.29 -8.93
CA ASP A 218 19.76 -5.58 -7.66
C ASP A 218 18.43 -5.39 -6.92
N ALA A 219 17.41 -4.90 -7.62
CA ALA A 219 16.08 -4.70 -7.05
C ALA A 219 15.47 -6.02 -6.54
N LEU A 220 15.58 -7.11 -7.31
CA LEU A 220 15.11 -8.43 -6.87
C LEU A 220 15.92 -8.98 -5.70
N LYS A 221 17.25 -8.80 -5.67
CA LYS A 221 18.09 -9.23 -4.55
C LYS A 221 17.77 -8.46 -3.27
N PHE A 222 17.31 -7.22 -3.38
CA PHE A 222 16.80 -6.45 -2.25
C PHE A 222 15.40 -6.94 -1.81
N GLY A 223 14.52 -7.19 -2.77
CA GLY A 223 13.12 -7.51 -2.53
C GLY A 223 12.83 -8.95 -2.08
N LEU A 224 13.45 -9.94 -2.72
CA LEU A 224 13.18 -11.37 -2.48
C LEU A 224 13.44 -11.79 -1.02
N PRO A 225 14.53 -11.37 -0.35
CA PRO A 225 14.76 -11.70 1.06
C PRO A 225 13.72 -11.11 2.02
N LEU A 226 12.96 -10.10 1.59
CA LEU A 226 11.89 -9.50 2.39
C LEU A 226 10.59 -10.30 2.31
N ILE A 227 10.43 -11.18 1.31
CA ILE A 227 9.21 -12.01 1.18
C ILE A 227 9.02 -12.91 2.42
N PRO A 228 10.02 -13.69 2.89
CA PRO A 228 9.86 -14.48 4.12
C PRO A 228 9.48 -13.66 5.35
N HIS A 229 10.03 -12.44 5.46
CA HIS A 229 9.68 -11.52 6.56
C HIS A 229 8.19 -11.14 6.53
N ILE A 230 7.67 -10.84 5.34
CA ILE A 230 6.25 -10.50 5.14
C ILE A 230 5.36 -11.71 5.40
N ILE A 231 5.73 -12.88 4.90
CA ILE A 231 5.00 -14.13 5.18
C ILE A 231 4.96 -14.39 6.69
N GLY A 232 6.08 -14.21 7.39
CA GLY A 232 6.14 -14.33 8.85
C GLY A 232 5.21 -13.34 9.57
N ALA A 233 5.20 -12.08 9.15
CA ALA A 233 4.30 -11.07 9.70
C ALA A 233 2.82 -11.44 9.47
N ILE A 234 2.48 -11.92 8.28
CA ILE A 234 1.12 -12.38 7.95
C ILE A 234 0.73 -13.57 8.81
N LEU A 235 1.60 -14.58 8.93
CA LEU A 235 1.35 -15.77 9.75
C LEU A 235 1.03 -15.36 11.19
N ILE A 236 1.83 -14.47 11.79
CA ILE A 236 1.58 -13.97 13.14
C ILE A 236 0.19 -13.31 13.26
N THR A 237 -0.24 -12.55 12.24
CA THR A 237 -1.56 -11.88 12.22
C THR A 237 -2.75 -12.75 11.83
N MET A 238 -2.51 -13.99 11.39
CA MET A 238 -3.58 -14.93 11.01
C MET A 238 -3.69 -16.12 11.96
N ILE A 239 -2.63 -16.42 12.71
CA ILE A 239 -2.60 -17.59 13.58
C ILE A 239 -3.59 -17.45 14.74
N ASP A 240 -3.75 -16.23 15.27
CA ASP A 240 -4.75 -15.88 16.27
C ASP A 240 -6.17 -16.18 15.78
N ARG A 241 -6.50 -15.79 14.54
CA ARG A 241 -7.79 -16.09 13.91
C ARG A 241 -8.00 -17.59 13.69
N PHE A 242 -6.96 -18.32 13.26
CA PHE A 242 -7.06 -19.76 13.06
C PHE A 242 -7.39 -20.47 14.38
N PHE A 243 -6.70 -20.12 15.46
CA PHE A 243 -6.98 -20.66 16.79
C PHE A 243 -8.36 -20.26 17.31
N ILE A 244 -8.77 -18.98 17.16
CA ILE A 244 -10.10 -18.54 17.60
C ILE A 244 -11.19 -19.30 16.86
N THR A 245 -11.11 -19.45 15.54
CA THR A 245 -12.11 -20.20 14.77
C THR A 245 -12.16 -21.67 15.19
N TYR A 246 -11.00 -22.30 15.41
CA TYR A 246 -10.90 -23.69 15.87
C TYR A 246 -11.51 -23.88 17.27
N TYR A 247 -11.21 -23.00 18.22
CA TYR A 247 -11.68 -23.10 19.61
C TYR A 247 -13.12 -22.61 19.81
N SER A 248 -13.63 -21.72 18.96
CA SER A 248 -15.01 -21.20 19.05
C SER A 248 -16.06 -22.16 18.45
N GLY A 249 -15.64 -23.28 17.85
CA GLY A 249 -16.54 -24.31 17.34
C GLY A 249 -17.36 -23.92 16.10
N VAL A 250 -16.90 -22.93 15.31
CA VAL A 250 -17.61 -22.42 14.11
C VAL A 250 -17.11 -23.11 12.83
N ALA A 251 -16.65 -24.37 12.93
CA ALA A 251 -16.16 -25.17 11.81
C ALA A 251 -17.07 -26.38 11.55
#